data_AF-A0A0F8YJX9-F1
#
_entry.id   AF-A0A0F8YJX9-F1
#
_cell.length_a   1.000
_cell.length_b   1.000
_cell.length_c   1.000
_cell.angle_alpha   90.00
_cell.angle_beta   90.00
_cell.angle_gamma   90.00
#
_symmetry.space_group_name_H-M   'P 1'
#
loop_
_entity.id
_entity.type
_entity.pdbx_description
1 polymer ?
#
loop_
_entity_poly.entity_id
_entity_poly.type
_entity_poly.pdbx_seq_one_letter_code
_entity_poly.pdbx_strand_id
1 'polypeptide(L)' 'MRNDIITDEFTRALRDYAYMLNRNYPRKSILKIVGDRYLLNTFQRIMLSRGVFPENDIRGRIRKTRRKIEGQELHIDA' A
#
# COMPACT_ATOMS: atom_id res chain seq x y z
N MET A 1 -23.15 0.97 -4.30
CA MET A 1 -21.81 0.87 -3.69
C MET A 1 -20.84 1.73 -4.49
N ARG A 2 -20.18 2.74 -3.90
CA ARG A 2 -18.82 3.23 -4.27
C ARG A 2 -18.41 4.64 -3.78
N ASN A 3 -19.19 5.40 -3.00
CA ASN A 3 -18.73 6.72 -2.52
C ASN A 3 -18.15 6.75 -1.09
N ASP A 4 -18.31 5.68 -0.30
CA ASP A 4 -17.93 5.69 1.13
C ASP A 4 -16.54 5.09 1.41
N ILE A 5 -15.81 4.69 0.37
CA ILE A 5 -14.49 4.04 0.52
C ILE A 5 -13.40 5.10 0.62
N ILE A 6 -13.39 6.07 -0.29
CA ILE A 6 -12.38 7.13 -0.36
C ILE A 6 -12.95 8.37 0.32
N THR A 7 -12.82 8.42 1.64
CA THR A 7 -13.20 9.58 2.46
C THR A 7 -11.97 10.39 2.86
N ASP A 8 -12.18 11.56 3.46
CA ASP A 8 -11.09 12.37 4.01
C ASP A 8 -10.37 11.65 5.17
N GLU A 9 -11.11 10.90 5.99
CA GLU A 9 -10.57 10.02 7.03
C GLU A 9 -9.67 8.97 6.42
N PHE A 10 -10.10 8.33 5.34
CA PHE A 10 -9.29 7.33 4.65
C PHE A 10 -8.01 7.93 4.06
N THR A 11 -8.10 9.13 3.48
CA THR A 11 -6.93 9.84 2.94
C THR A 11 -5.94 10.23 4.03
N ARG A 12 -6.44 10.67 5.21
CA ARG A 12 -5.59 10.93 6.38
C ARG A 12 -4.95 9.65 6.91
N ALA A 13 -5.72 8.56 6.99
CA ALA A 13 -5.23 7.24 7.40
C ALA A 13 -4.13 6.72 6.47
N LEU A 14 -4.25 6.92 5.15
CA LEU A 14 -3.21 6.56 4.17
C LEU A 14 -1.87 7.22 4.49
N ARG A 15 -1.88 8.52 4.78
CA ARG A 15 -0.66 9.29 5.09
C ARG A 15 -0.02 8.82 6.39
N ASP A 16 -0.80 8.67 7.45
CA ASP A 16 -0.32 8.20 8.75
C ASP A 16 0.23 6.77 8.67
N TYR A 17 -0.47 5.89 7.97
CA TYR A 17 -0.04 4.50 7.75
C TYR A 17 1.27 4.43 6.96
N ALA A 18 1.39 5.18 5.87
CA ALA A 18 2.62 5.26 5.07
C ALA A 18 3.80 5.81 5.87
N TYR A 19 3.57 6.88 6.66
CA TYR A 19 4.59 7.47 7.53
C TYR A 19 5.12 6.47 8.56
N MET A 20 4.24 5.70 9.20
CA MET A 20 4.65 4.67 10.16
C MET A 20 5.35 3.49 9.46
N LEU A 21 4.86 3.04 8.30
CA LEU A 21 5.53 1.98 7.55
C LEU A 21 6.97 2.35 7.18
N ASN A 22 7.21 3.59 6.75
CA ASN A 22 8.55 4.07 6.41
C ASN A 22 9.50 4.12 7.62
N ARG A 23 8.98 4.09 8.84
CA ARG A 23 9.76 4.03 10.09
C ARG A 23 9.90 2.61 10.65
N ASN A 24 9.60 1.59 9.84
CA ASN A 24 9.72 0.17 10.18
C ASN A 24 8.81 -0.28 11.35
N TYR A 25 7.72 0.43 11.61
CA TYR A 25 6.73 -0.06 12.57
C TYR A 25 6.04 -1.33 12.05
N PRO A 26 5.73 -2.32 12.92
CA PRO A 26 5.14 -3.59 12.49
C PRO A 26 3.77 -3.40 11.82
N ARG A 27 3.65 -3.88 10.57
CA ARG A 27 2.48 -3.66 9.69
C ARG A 27 1.13 -4.00 10.35
N LYS A 28 1.05 -5.12 11.07
CA LYS A 28 -0.19 -5.58 11.74
C LYS A 28 -0.59 -4.63 12.86
N SER A 29 0.37 -4.16 13.66
CA SER A 29 0.13 -3.26 14.79
C SER A 29 -0.35 -1.89 14.30
N ILE A 30 0.32 -1.30 13.31
CA ILE A 30 -0.06 0.02 12.78
C ILE A 30 -1.37 -0.01 12.01
N LEU A 31 -1.73 -1.13 11.36
CA LEU A 31 -3.02 -1.26 10.68
C LEU A 31 -4.18 -1.22 11.68
N LYS A 32 -4.00 -1.83 12.86
CA LYS A 32 -4.96 -1.74 13.95
C LYS A 32 -5.05 -0.30 14.46
N ILE A 33 -3.93 0.30 14.85
CA ILE A 33 -3.87 1.65 15.43
C ILE A 33 -4.49 2.70 14.49
N VAL A 34 -4.04 2.74 13.23
CA VAL A 34 -4.54 3.70 12.24
C VAL A 34 -6.00 3.40 11.90
N GLY A 35 -6.35 2.13 11.71
CA GLY A 35 -7.73 1.76 11.40
C GLY A 35 -8.70 2.15 12.52
N ASP A 36 -8.32 1.96 13.77
CA ASP A 36 -9.16 2.28 14.93
C ASP A 36 -9.27 3.81 15.11
N ARG A 37 -8.16 4.55 14.94
CA ARG A 37 -8.13 6.02 15.03
C ARG A 37 -9.05 6.71 14.03
N TYR A 38 -9.13 6.20 12.80
CA TYR A 38 -9.93 6.79 11.72
C TYR A 38 -11.27 6.07 11.49
N LEU A 39 -11.66 5.16 12.39
CA LEU A 39 -12.90 4.37 12.29
C LEU A 39 -13.06 3.66 10.92
N LEU A 40 -11.97 3.12 10.39
CA LEU A 40 -11.97 2.51 9.07
C LEU A 40 -12.76 1.22 9.04
N ASN A 41 -13.59 1.08 8.00
CA ASN A 41 -14.30 -0.16 7.72
C ASN A 41 -13.36 -1.27 7.19
N THR A 42 -13.87 -2.49 7.11
CA THR A 42 -13.11 -3.66 6.65
C THR A 42 -12.46 -3.44 5.28
N PHE A 43 -13.18 -2.84 4.34
CA PHE A 43 -12.67 -2.62 2.99
C PHE A 43 -11.53 -1.60 2.96
N GLN A 44 -11.65 -0.50 3.70
CA GLN A 44 -10.59 0.50 3.86
C GLN A 44 -9.33 -0.10 4.51
N ARG A 45 -9.49 -0.95 5.54
CA ARG A 45 -8.35 -1.66 6.15
C ARG A 45 -7.68 -2.62 5.17
N ILE A 46 -8.45 -3.32 4.34
CA ILE A 46 -7.92 -4.16 3.28
C ILE A 46 -7.11 -3.30 2.28
N MET A 47 -7.65 -2.15 1.87
CA MET A 47 -6.97 -1.22 0.97
C MET A 47 -5.65 -0.71 1.55
N LEU A 48 -5.59 -0.32 2.82
CA LEU A 48 -4.32 0.05 3.46
C LEU A 48 -3.33 -1.12 3.46
N SER A 49 -3.79 -2.29 3.90
CA SER A 49 -2.94 -3.46 4.07
C SER A 49 -2.43 -4.09 2.78
N ARG A 50 -3.06 -3.81 1.63
CA ARG A 50 -2.62 -4.31 0.31
C ARG A 50 -2.06 -3.23 -0.61
N GLY A 51 -2.45 -1.97 -0.41
CA GLY A 51 -2.13 -0.87 -1.32
C GLY A 51 -0.93 -0.02 -0.90
N VAL A 52 -0.58 0.02 0.38
CA VAL A 52 0.47 0.92 0.89
C VAL A 52 1.73 0.15 1.24
N PHE A 53 2.89 0.60 0.75
CA PHE A 53 4.17 -0.05 0.96
C PHE A 53 5.22 0.97 1.41
N PRO A 54 6.27 0.55 2.14
CA PRO A 54 7.42 1.39 2.42
C PRO A 54 8.09 1.90 1.13
N GLU A 55 8.68 3.08 1.19
CA GLU A 55 9.33 3.73 0.05
C GLU A 55 10.46 2.88 -0.55
N ASN A 56 11.18 2.14 0.28
CA ASN A 56 12.23 1.20 -0.17
C ASN A 56 11.66 0.12 -1.09
N ASP A 57 10.53 -0.48 -0.72
CA ASP A 57 9.86 -1.51 -1.52
C ASP A 57 9.34 -0.93 -2.83
N ILE A 58 8.75 0.26 -2.77
CA ILE A 58 8.24 0.97 -3.96
C ILE A 58 9.40 1.24 -4.93
N ARG A 59 10.52 1.78 -4.45
CA ARG A 59 11.72 2.02 -5.27
C ARG A 59 12.26 0.72 -5.86
N GLY A 60 12.30 -0.36 -5.07
CA GLY A 60 12.69 -1.68 -5.53
C GLY A 60 11.80 -2.21 -6.67
N ARG A 61 10.48 -2.00 -6.59
CA ARG A 61 9.53 -2.39 -7.65
C ARG A 61 9.67 -1.54 -8.90
N ILE A 62 9.78 -0.22 -8.76
CA ILE A 62 9.95 0.70 -9.91
C ILE A 62 11.23 0.37 -10.68
N ARG A 63 12.33 0.01 -10.01
CA ARG A 63 13.58 -0.41 -10.65
C ARG A 63 13.43 -1.66 -11.52
N LYS A 64 12.45 -2.52 -11.22
CA LYS A 64 12.14 -3.73 -11.99
C LYS A 64 11.23 -3.44 -13.19
N THR A 65 10.57 -2.28 -13.24
CA THR A 65 9.72 -1.91 -14.37
C THR A 65 10.56 -1.68 -15.63
N ARG A 66 10.15 -2.29 -16.75
CA ARG A 66 10.74 -2.11 -18.08
C ARG A 66 9.66 -1.54 -19.00
N ARG A 67 10.00 -0.50 -19.78
CA ARG A 67 9.03 0.20 -20.64
C ARG A 67 8.73 -0.53 -21.95
N LYS A 68 9.67 -1.34 -22.44
CA LYS A 68 9.53 -2.15 -23.65
C LYS A 68 10.23 -3.48 -23.42
N ILE A 69 9.48 -4.56 -23.57
CA ILE A 69 9.97 -5.94 -23.58
C ILE A 69 9.68 -6.62 -24.93
N GLU A 70 9.06 -5.89 -25.85
CA GLU A 70 8.74 -6.36 -27.19
C GLU A 70 10.02 -6.73 -27.96
N GLY A 71 10.02 -7.90 -28.58
CA GLY A 71 11.18 -8.44 -29.30
C GLY A 71 12.32 -8.95 -28.41
N GLN A 72 12.14 -8.99 -27.08
CA GLN A 72 13.12 -9.58 -26.17
C GLN A 72 12.74 -11.01 -25.81
N GLU A 73 13.74 -11.88 -25.73
CA GLU A 73 13.58 -13.24 -25.22
C GLU A 73 13.27 -13.18 -23.72
N LEU A 74 12.13 -13.76 -23.32
CA LEU A 74 11.67 -13.77 -21.94
C LEU A 74 11.87 -15.17 -21.35
N HIS A 75 12.74 -15.26 -20.36
CA HIS A 75 12.90 -16.50 -19.59
C HIS A 75 11.90 -16.51 -18.43
N ILE A 76 11.13 -17.59 -18.34
CA ILE A 76 10.20 -17.86 -17.24
C ILE A 76 10.79 -19.02 -16.44
N ASP A 77 11.08 -18.79 -15.16
CA ASP A 77 11.49 -19.87 -14.27
C ASP A 77 10.31 -20.83 -14.04
N ALA A 78 10.60 -22.14 -13.99
CA ALA A 78 9.60 -23.21 -13.81
C ALA A 78 9.06 -23.26 -12.37
#